data_AF-A0A356KIC7-F1
#
_entry.id   AF-A0A356KIC7-F1
#
_cell.length_a   1.000
_cell.length_b   1.000
_cell.length_c   1.000
_cell.angle_alpha   90.00
_cell.angle_beta   90.00
_cell.angle_gamma   90.00
#
_symmetry.space_group_name_H-M   'P 1'
#
loop_
_entity.id
_entity.type
_entity.pdbx_description
1 polymer ?
#
loop_
_entity_poly.entity_id
_entity_poly.type
_entity_poly.pdbx_seq_one_letter_code
_entity_poly.pdbx_strand_id
1 'polypeptide(L)'
;MRFVLWVQGCSLACPDCCNPHMWSARGGESWSQEQIWERLERARARHPELEGLTLVGGEPFEQAPALAAFCARVRAAGLNVMAFSGYTLAELAERPDAGALLAEVDLLVDGRYQREEHTSERRFVGSTNQVMHFLTDAFSPEDPRFQEPNHAEIRMNHLGEVQVVGFPFEKVRAAFDPAYQAKLRQEEKRQQGKRLPAAEGSS
;
A
#
# COMPACT_ATOMS: atom_id res chain seq x y z
N MET A 1 4.05 -14.31 7.57
CA MET A 1 4.02 -13.75 6.18
C MET A 1 2.58 -13.37 5.84
N ARG A 2 2.33 -12.44 4.90
CA ARG A 2 0.96 -12.00 4.55
C ARG A 2 0.68 -12.12 3.05
N PHE A 3 -0.57 -12.43 2.70
CA PHE A 3 -1.09 -12.25 1.35
C PHE A 3 -1.46 -10.78 1.17
N VAL A 4 -0.93 -10.11 0.15
CA VAL A 4 -1.16 -8.68 -0.05
C VAL A 4 -2.05 -8.47 -1.27
N LEU A 5 -3.23 -7.91 -1.06
CA LEU A 5 -4.16 -7.54 -2.12
C LEU A 5 -4.04 -6.05 -2.41
N TRP A 6 -3.50 -5.74 -3.59
CA TRP A 6 -3.39 -4.39 -4.11
C TRP A 6 -4.65 -4.03 -4.90
N VAL A 7 -5.38 -3.02 -4.45
CA VAL A 7 -6.60 -2.54 -5.13
C VAL A 7 -6.34 -1.29 -5.95
N GLN A 8 -7.06 -1.13 -7.06
CA GLN A 8 -6.94 0.02 -7.97
C GLN A 8 -7.99 1.10 -7.65
N GLY A 9 -7.63 2.37 -7.82
CA GLY A 9 -8.52 3.53 -7.62
C GLY A 9 -8.24 4.20 -6.29
N CYS A 10 -8.00 5.52 -6.31
CA CYS A 10 -7.83 6.35 -5.12
C CYS A 10 -8.14 7.80 -5.46
N SER A 11 -9.25 8.31 -4.92
CA SER A 11 -9.66 9.71 -5.09
C SER A 11 -8.85 10.69 -4.24
N LEU A 12 -8.15 10.21 -3.20
CA LEU A 12 -7.40 11.04 -2.26
C LEU A 12 -6.18 11.73 -2.89
N ALA A 13 -5.56 11.09 -3.88
CA ALA A 13 -4.47 11.63 -4.70
C ALA A 13 -3.39 12.39 -3.90
N CYS A 14 -2.94 11.82 -2.77
CA CYS A 14 -2.02 12.48 -1.85
C CYS A 14 -0.76 12.99 -2.58
N PRO A 15 -0.28 14.22 -2.31
CA PRO A 15 0.97 14.71 -2.85
C PRO A 15 2.12 13.74 -2.55
N ASP A 16 2.98 13.50 -3.56
CA ASP A 16 4.11 12.57 -3.46
C ASP A 16 3.75 11.14 -3.03
N CYS A 17 2.52 10.71 -3.27
CA CYS A 17 2.14 9.31 -3.16
C CYS A 17 3.14 8.42 -3.90
N CYS A 18 3.52 7.31 -3.27
CA CYS A 18 4.46 6.33 -3.83
C CYS A 18 3.87 5.52 -5.00
N ASN A 19 2.53 5.54 -5.17
CA ASN A 19 1.77 4.76 -6.14
C ASN A 19 0.77 5.62 -6.93
N PRO A 20 1.18 6.71 -7.60
CA PRO A 20 0.24 7.61 -8.29
C PRO A 20 -0.46 6.95 -9.48
N HIS A 21 0.13 5.88 -10.03
CA HIS A 21 -0.48 5.04 -11.07
C HIS A 21 -1.75 4.32 -10.58
N MET A 22 -1.95 4.20 -9.26
CA MET A 22 -3.13 3.57 -8.66
C MET A 22 -4.30 4.54 -8.46
N TRP A 23 -4.15 5.84 -8.75
CA TRP A 23 -5.23 6.83 -8.55
C TRP A 23 -6.43 6.61 -9.49
N SER A 24 -6.18 6.25 -10.75
CA SER A 24 -7.24 6.06 -11.73
C SER A 24 -8.13 4.87 -11.35
N ALA A 25 -9.45 5.06 -11.33
CA ALA A 25 -10.39 3.95 -11.18
C ALA A 25 -10.47 3.04 -12.43
N ARG A 26 -9.84 3.42 -13.55
CA ARG A 26 -9.88 2.70 -14.83
C ARG A 26 -8.61 1.88 -15.13
N GLY A 27 -7.76 1.65 -14.13
CA GLY A 27 -6.58 0.81 -14.26
C GLY A 27 -6.82 -0.63 -13.78
N GLY A 28 -5.74 -1.38 -13.61
CA GLY A 28 -5.77 -2.72 -13.02
C GLY A 28 -6.50 -3.77 -13.84
N GLU A 29 -6.78 -4.90 -13.20
CA GLU A 29 -7.54 -6.02 -13.76
C GLU A 29 -8.74 -6.32 -12.87
N SER A 30 -9.86 -6.70 -13.48
CA SER A 30 -11.04 -7.14 -12.73
C SER A 30 -10.86 -8.57 -12.25
N TRP A 31 -11.04 -8.79 -10.94
CA TRP A 31 -10.95 -10.10 -10.29
C TRP A 31 -12.25 -10.43 -9.58
N SER A 32 -12.74 -11.66 -9.71
CA SER A 32 -13.80 -12.16 -8.84
C SER A 32 -13.25 -12.56 -7.47
N GLN A 33 -14.10 -12.57 -6.46
CA GLN A 33 -13.73 -13.01 -5.11
C GLN A 33 -13.22 -14.46 -5.13
N GLU A 34 -13.81 -15.33 -5.96
CA GLU A 34 -13.41 -16.72 -6.12
C GLU A 34 -11.98 -16.84 -6.67
N GLN A 35 -11.64 -16.05 -7.71
CA GLN A 35 -10.29 -16.07 -8.29
C GLN A 35 -9.23 -15.63 -7.27
N ILE A 36 -9.53 -14.60 -6.48
CA ILE A 36 -8.63 -14.13 -5.41
C ILE A 36 -8.53 -15.20 -4.32
N TRP A 37 -9.65 -15.81 -3.93
CA TRP A 37 -9.70 -16.87 -2.94
C TRP A 37 -8.83 -18.06 -3.31
N GLU A 38 -8.95 -18.56 -4.55
CA GLU A 38 -8.11 -19.65 -5.03
C GLU A 38 -6.61 -19.31 -4.99
N ARG A 39 -6.25 -18.06 -5.29
CA ARG A 39 -4.86 -17.60 -5.19
C ARG A 39 -4.38 -17.57 -3.74
N LEU A 40 -5.21 -17.10 -2.82
CA LEU A 40 -4.93 -17.10 -1.39
C LEU A 40 -4.75 -18.52 -0.87
N GLU A 41 -5.64 -19.46 -1.21
CA GLU A 41 -5.54 -20.86 -0.82
C GLU A 41 -4.26 -21.52 -1.35
N ARG A 42 -3.92 -21.27 -2.63
CA ARG A 42 -2.65 -21.74 -3.20
C ARG A 42 -1.43 -21.14 -2.49
N ALA A 43 -1.48 -19.87 -2.09
CA ALA A 43 -0.41 -19.25 -1.34
C ALA A 43 -0.29 -19.89 0.06
N ARG A 44 -1.41 -20.09 0.76
CA ARG A 44 -1.48 -20.73 2.07
C ARG A 44 -0.93 -22.16 2.04
N ALA A 45 -1.25 -22.94 1.00
CA ALA A 45 -0.74 -24.29 0.83
C ALA A 45 0.79 -24.34 0.65
N ARG A 46 1.39 -23.34 0.01
CA ARG A 46 2.85 -23.24 -0.18
C ARG A 46 3.55 -22.63 1.04
N HIS A 47 2.83 -21.86 1.82
CA HIS A 47 3.36 -21.06 2.91
C HIS A 47 2.48 -21.22 4.16
N PRO A 48 2.72 -22.29 4.94
CA PRO A 48 1.97 -22.54 6.17
C PRO A 48 2.04 -21.39 7.20
N GLU A 49 3.05 -20.53 7.10
CA GLU A 49 3.28 -19.32 7.92
C GLU A 49 2.51 -18.07 7.44
N LEU A 50 1.62 -18.21 6.45
CA LEU A 50 0.74 -17.15 5.99
C LEU A 50 -0.29 -16.84 7.08
N GLU A 51 -0.12 -15.68 7.72
CA GLU A 51 -0.90 -15.28 8.90
C GLU A 51 -2.20 -14.54 8.54
N GLY A 52 -2.27 -13.94 7.35
CA GLY A 52 -3.39 -13.07 7.00
C GLY A 52 -3.33 -12.36 5.67
N LEU A 53 -4.36 -11.54 5.44
CA LEU A 53 -4.55 -10.67 4.28
C LEU A 53 -4.19 -9.21 4.63
N THR A 54 -3.51 -8.51 3.74
CA THR A 54 -3.33 -7.06 3.80
C THR A 54 -3.99 -6.41 2.59
N LEU A 55 -4.91 -5.48 2.86
CA LEU A 55 -5.51 -4.60 1.87
C LEU A 55 -4.68 -3.31 1.76
N VAL A 56 -4.23 -3.00 0.55
CA VAL A 56 -3.38 -1.84 0.24
C VAL A 56 -3.61 -1.43 -1.22
N GLY A 57 -3.05 -0.31 -1.66
CA GLY A 57 -2.94 0.05 -3.07
C GLY A 57 -3.33 1.49 -3.30
N GLY A 58 -4.40 1.68 -4.08
CA GLY A 58 -5.12 2.94 -4.14
C GLY A 58 -5.81 3.22 -2.80
N GLU A 59 -7.12 3.03 -2.72
CA GLU A 59 -7.89 3.21 -1.49
C GLU A 59 -8.85 2.02 -1.28
N PRO A 60 -8.55 1.08 -0.36
CA PRO A 60 -9.42 -0.05 -0.05
C PRO A 60 -10.85 0.33 0.27
N PHE A 61 -11.08 1.42 1.01
CA PHE A 61 -12.43 1.81 1.40
C PHE A 61 -13.25 2.42 0.26
N GLU A 62 -12.68 2.69 -0.91
CA GLU A 62 -13.44 3.01 -2.13
C GLU A 62 -14.03 1.75 -2.81
N GLN A 63 -13.67 0.55 -2.35
CA GLN A 63 -14.23 -0.72 -2.78
C GLN A 63 -14.83 -1.53 -1.61
N ALA A 64 -15.22 -0.83 -0.53
CA ALA A 64 -15.57 -1.44 0.75
C ALA A 64 -16.63 -2.57 0.67
N PRO A 65 -17.76 -2.43 -0.06
CA PRO A 65 -18.78 -3.48 -0.08
C PRO A 65 -18.27 -4.83 -0.61
N ALA A 66 -17.48 -4.82 -1.68
CA ALA A 66 -16.93 -6.05 -2.27
C ALA A 66 -15.83 -6.65 -1.39
N LEU A 67 -14.99 -5.80 -0.79
CA LEU A 67 -13.92 -6.26 0.09
C LEU A 67 -14.44 -6.78 1.43
N ALA A 68 -15.54 -6.24 1.97
CA ALA A 68 -16.14 -6.70 3.21
C ALA A 68 -16.54 -8.18 3.13
N ALA A 69 -17.29 -8.56 2.08
CA ALA A 69 -17.70 -9.93 1.86
C ALA A 69 -16.50 -10.88 1.72
N PHE A 70 -15.45 -10.46 1.02
CA PHE A 70 -14.22 -11.23 0.88
C PHE A 70 -13.47 -11.38 2.21
N CYS A 71 -13.34 -10.29 2.98
CA CYS A 71 -12.63 -10.29 4.27
C CYS A 71 -13.35 -11.14 5.32
N ALA A 72 -14.69 -11.11 5.35
CA ALA A 72 -15.48 -12.01 6.21
C ALA A 72 -15.14 -13.49 5.94
N ARG A 73 -15.00 -13.87 4.66
CA ARG A 73 -14.58 -15.23 4.27
C ARG A 73 -13.15 -15.55 4.70
N VAL A 74 -12.24 -14.57 4.59
CA VAL A 74 -10.84 -14.71 5.02
C VAL A 74 -10.76 -14.93 6.53
N ARG A 75 -11.47 -14.13 7.32
CA ARG A 75 -11.54 -14.27 8.79
C ARG A 75 -12.16 -15.58 9.22
N ALA A 76 -13.23 -16.02 8.55
CA ALA A 76 -13.84 -17.33 8.79
C ALA A 76 -12.87 -18.51 8.56
N ALA A 77 -11.81 -18.32 7.77
CA ALA A 77 -10.76 -19.31 7.55
C ALA A 77 -9.57 -19.19 8.53
N GLY A 78 -9.70 -18.37 9.59
CA GLY A 78 -8.70 -18.20 10.65
C GLY A 78 -7.55 -17.25 10.30
N LEU A 79 -7.71 -16.43 9.26
CA LEU A 79 -6.71 -15.46 8.82
C LEU A 79 -7.09 -14.05 9.26
N ASN A 80 -6.12 -13.29 9.78
CA ASN A 80 -6.37 -11.91 10.18
C ASN A 80 -6.29 -10.94 8.98
N VAL A 81 -6.89 -9.76 9.12
CA VAL A 81 -7.00 -8.75 8.07
C VAL A 81 -6.37 -7.44 8.53
N MET A 82 -5.45 -6.93 7.72
CA MET A 82 -4.89 -5.58 7.85
C MET A 82 -5.42 -4.71 6.71
N ALA A 83 -5.69 -3.44 6.98
CA ALA A 83 -6.04 -2.46 5.95
C ALA A 83 -5.22 -1.18 6.10
N PHE A 84 -4.80 -0.63 4.96
CA PHE A 84 -4.16 0.67 4.86
C PHE A 84 -5.11 1.62 4.15
N SER A 85 -5.47 2.72 4.79
CA SER A 85 -6.39 3.71 4.22
C SER A 85 -5.84 5.11 4.36
N GLY A 86 -6.07 5.95 3.36
CA GLY A 86 -5.83 7.39 3.48
C GLY A 86 -6.94 8.11 4.26
N TYR A 87 -8.10 7.48 4.45
CA TYR A 87 -9.11 7.99 5.39
C TYR A 87 -8.67 7.68 6.83
N THR A 88 -9.00 8.57 7.75
CA THR A 88 -8.90 8.31 9.19
C THR A 88 -10.03 7.41 9.67
N LEU A 89 -9.84 6.72 10.78
CA LEU A 89 -10.90 5.92 11.43
C LEU A 89 -12.16 6.77 11.70
N ALA A 90 -11.99 8.05 12.07
CA ALA A 90 -13.10 8.98 12.24
C ALA A 90 -13.84 9.27 10.93
N GLU A 91 -13.13 9.54 9.82
CA GLU A 91 -13.74 9.69 8.50
C GLU A 91 -14.47 8.42 8.06
N LEU A 92 -13.90 7.24 8.35
CA LEU A 92 -14.50 5.94 8.01
C LEU A 92 -15.75 5.64 8.85
N ALA A 93 -15.78 6.04 10.12
CA ALA A 93 -16.95 5.86 10.99
C ALA A 93 -18.18 6.64 10.48
N GLU A 94 -17.96 7.81 9.86
CA GLU A 94 -19.03 8.63 9.29
C GLU A 94 -19.45 8.18 7.87
N ARG A 95 -18.74 7.21 7.28
CA ARG A 95 -19.05 6.71 5.94
C ARG A 95 -20.04 5.54 5.98
N PRO A 96 -21.19 5.66 5.29
CA PRO A 96 -22.23 4.61 5.32
C PRO A 96 -21.80 3.30 4.66
N ASP A 97 -20.81 3.33 3.76
CA ASP A 97 -20.30 2.18 3.02
C ASP A 97 -19.10 1.48 3.67
N ALA A 98 -18.47 2.11 4.67
CA ALA A 98 -17.23 1.64 5.26
C ALA A 98 -17.42 0.63 6.40
N GLY A 99 -18.52 0.72 7.15
CA GLY A 99 -18.72 -0.03 8.39
C GLY A 99 -18.60 -1.55 8.24
N ALA A 100 -19.12 -2.10 7.14
CA ALA A 100 -19.05 -3.55 6.89
C ALA A 100 -17.62 -4.03 6.65
N LEU A 101 -16.78 -3.25 5.95
CA LEU A 101 -15.37 -3.60 5.78
C LEU A 101 -14.61 -3.39 7.09
N LEU A 102 -14.86 -2.28 7.79
CA LEU A 102 -14.18 -1.96 9.04
C LEU A 102 -14.39 -3.04 10.12
N ALA A 103 -15.59 -3.64 10.17
CA ALA A 103 -15.89 -4.75 11.08
C ALA A 103 -15.09 -6.04 10.78
N GLU A 104 -14.52 -6.16 9.58
CA GLU A 104 -13.70 -7.30 9.15
C GLU A 104 -12.19 -6.97 9.17
N VAL A 105 -11.78 -5.81 9.69
CA VAL A 105 -10.38 -5.41 9.81
C VAL A 105 -9.92 -5.61 11.24
N ASP A 106 -8.79 -6.30 11.43
CA ASP A 106 -8.17 -6.51 12.75
C ASP A 106 -7.18 -5.39 13.10
N LEU A 107 -6.47 -4.86 12.10
CA LEU A 107 -5.55 -3.72 12.24
C LEU A 107 -5.72 -2.76 11.07
N LEU A 108 -6.07 -1.51 11.38
CA LEU A 108 -6.16 -0.41 10.42
C LEU A 108 -4.95 0.51 10.60
N VAL A 109 -4.24 0.80 9.50
CA VAL A 109 -3.29 1.93 9.44
C VAL A 109 -3.97 3.04 8.65
N ASP A 110 -4.28 4.14 9.31
CA ASP A 110 -5.15 5.18 8.78
C ASP A 110 -4.39 6.48 8.43
N GLY A 111 -5.08 7.36 7.70
CA GLY A 111 -4.59 8.71 7.42
C GLY A 111 -3.79 8.85 6.12
N ARG A 112 -3.97 10.02 5.49
CA ARG A 112 -3.29 10.39 4.24
C ARG A 112 -1.79 10.45 4.45
N TYR A 113 -1.04 10.11 3.40
CA TYR A 113 0.39 10.35 3.38
C TYR A 113 0.69 11.84 3.34
N GLN A 114 1.57 12.30 4.23
CA GLN A 114 2.05 13.68 4.29
C GLN A 114 3.57 13.70 4.12
N ARG A 115 4.07 14.39 3.08
CA ARG A 115 5.50 14.42 2.74
C ARG A 115 6.33 15.07 3.84
N GLU A 116 5.82 16.15 4.41
CA GLU A 116 6.47 16.96 5.43
C GLU A 116 6.64 16.18 6.75
N GLU A 117 5.83 15.14 6.92
CA GLU A 117 5.80 14.25 8.08
C GLU A 117 6.37 12.85 7.76
N HIS A 118 7.09 12.69 6.65
CA HIS A 118 7.64 11.41 6.24
C HIS A 118 8.47 10.76 7.34
N THR A 119 8.23 9.47 7.60
CA THR A 119 9.00 8.68 8.56
C THR A 119 9.29 7.27 8.05
N SER A 120 10.36 6.69 8.55
CA SER A 120 10.71 5.27 8.36
C SER A 120 10.97 4.54 9.68
N GLU A 121 10.71 5.20 10.81
CA GLU A 121 11.05 4.71 12.15
C GLU A 121 10.10 3.62 12.64
N ARG A 122 8.86 3.61 12.14
CA ARG A 122 7.83 2.66 12.53
C ARG A 122 7.32 1.89 11.32
N ARG A 123 7.36 0.58 11.41
CA ARG A 123 6.91 -0.35 10.37
C ARG A 123 5.48 0.01 9.98
N PHE A 124 5.18 -0.04 8.68
CA PHE A 124 3.85 0.22 8.11
C PHE A 124 3.39 1.69 8.16
N VAL A 125 4.07 2.57 8.88
CA VAL A 125 3.77 4.01 8.92
C VAL A 125 4.67 4.72 7.91
N GLY A 126 4.08 5.48 6.98
CA GLY A 126 4.80 6.27 5.99
C GLY A 126 4.95 7.75 6.37
N SER A 127 4.03 8.29 7.17
CA SER A 127 4.10 9.63 7.73
C SER A 127 3.58 9.68 9.17
N THR A 128 4.12 10.57 10.01
CA THR A 128 3.88 10.58 11.47
C THR A 128 2.43 10.84 11.86
N ASN A 129 1.63 11.45 10.99
CA ASN A 129 0.20 11.65 11.18
C ASN A 129 -0.65 10.36 11.08
N GLN A 130 -0.09 9.27 10.56
CA GLN A 130 -0.83 8.01 10.36
C GLN A 130 -0.88 7.22 11.66
N VAL A 131 -2.04 6.62 11.96
CA VAL A 131 -2.26 5.92 13.23
C VAL A 131 -2.58 4.44 12.99
N MET A 132 -2.03 3.58 13.84
CA MET A 132 -2.40 2.17 13.91
C MET A 132 -3.52 1.96 14.91
N HIS A 133 -4.64 1.43 14.44
CA HIS A 133 -5.79 1.06 15.26
C HIS A 133 -5.90 -0.46 15.32
N PHE A 134 -5.66 -1.02 16.50
CA PHE A 134 -5.81 -2.44 16.80
C PHE A 134 -7.28 -2.68 17.15
N LEU A 135 -8.08 -3.07 16.16
CA LEU A 135 -9.54 -3.15 16.25
C LEU A 135 -10.03 -4.45 16.90
N THR A 136 -9.18 -5.48 16.91
CA THR A 136 -9.40 -6.76 17.57
C THR A 136 -8.13 -7.24 18.27
N ASP A 137 -8.25 -8.29 19.09
CA ASP A 137 -7.12 -8.91 19.79
C ASP A 137 -6.23 -9.78 18.88
N ALA A 138 -6.46 -9.80 17.56
CA ALA A 138 -5.63 -10.58 16.63
C ALA A 138 -4.20 -10.05 16.55
N PHE A 139 -3.97 -8.79 16.95
CA PHE A 139 -2.66 -8.17 17.07
C PHE A 139 -2.56 -7.41 18.40
N SER A 140 -1.38 -7.42 18.99
CA SER A 140 -1.09 -6.64 20.20
C SER A 140 -0.24 -5.41 19.84
N PRO A 141 -0.56 -4.21 20.37
CA PRO A 141 0.27 -3.02 20.24
C PRO A 141 1.70 -3.18 20.77
N GLU A 142 1.87 -4.09 21.72
CA GLU A 142 3.14 -4.44 22.36
C GLU A 142 3.98 -5.41 21.51
N ASP A 143 3.43 -5.99 20.44
CA ASP A 143 4.19 -6.84 19.54
C ASP A 143 5.35 -6.02 18.90
N PRO A 144 6.62 -6.41 19.14
CA PRO A 144 7.79 -5.67 18.67
C PRO A 144 7.77 -5.38 17.18
N ARG A 145 7.12 -6.23 16.37
CA ARG A 145 7.07 -6.06 14.91
C ARG A 145 6.41 -4.76 14.47
N PHE A 146 5.57 -4.15 15.30
CA PHE A 146 4.90 -2.87 15.03
C PHE A 146 5.68 -1.65 15.55
N GLN A 147 6.81 -1.90 16.22
CA GLN A 147 7.75 -0.89 16.74
C GLN A 147 9.09 -0.91 16.00
N GLU A 148 9.34 -1.94 15.19
CA GLU A 148 10.51 -2.02 14.31
C GLU A 148 10.48 -0.93 13.22
N PRO A 149 11.65 -0.50 12.70
CA PRO A 149 11.72 0.33 11.52
C PRO A 149 11.16 -0.34 10.26
N ASN A 150 10.76 0.50 9.30
CA ASN A 150 10.41 0.06 7.96
C ASN A 150 11.59 -0.65 7.28
N HIS A 151 11.33 -1.70 6.49
CA HIS A 151 12.34 -2.39 5.69
C HIS A 151 11.85 -2.67 4.28
N ALA A 152 12.80 -2.78 3.35
CA ALA A 152 12.58 -3.28 2.00
C ALA A 152 13.10 -4.72 1.91
N GLU A 153 12.27 -5.62 1.38
CA GLU A 153 12.66 -6.97 1.00
C GLU A 153 12.88 -7.00 -0.51
N ILE A 154 14.07 -7.42 -0.94
CA ILE A 154 14.38 -7.61 -2.36
C ILE A 154 14.26 -9.09 -2.68
N ARG A 155 13.30 -9.46 -3.52
CA ARG A 155 13.09 -10.82 -4.01
C ARG A 155 13.57 -10.92 -5.44
N MET A 156 14.30 -11.98 -5.76
CA MET A 156 14.73 -12.28 -7.12
C MET A 156 14.23 -13.67 -7.50
N ASN A 157 13.58 -13.78 -8.66
CA ASN A 157 13.18 -15.09 -9.16
C ASN A 157 14.29 -15.72 -10.02
N HIS A 158 14.09 -17.00 -10.39
CA HIS A 158 15.03 -17.77 -11.20
C HIS A 158 15.19 -17.25 -12.64
N LEU A 159 14.34 -16.31 -13.08
CA LEU A 159 14.43 -15.62 -14.37
C LEU A 159 15.21 -14.29 -14.28
N GLY A 160 15.70 -13.94 -13.08
CA GLY A 160 16.43 -12.69 -12.83
C GLY A 160 15.54 -11.46 -12.62
N GLU A 161 14.22 -11.64 -12.50
CA GLU A 161 13.31 -10.52 -12.21
C GLU A 161 13.43 -10.13 -10.73
N VAL A 162 13.67 -8.85 -10.48
CA VAL A 162 13.80 -8.27 -9.14
C VAL A 162 12.49 -7.61 -8.74
N GLN A 163 11.96 -8.00 -7.59
CA GLN A 163 10.80 -7.40 -6.95
C GLN A 163 11.22 -6.78 -5.61
N VAL A 164 10.93 -5.50 -5.41
CA VAL A 164 11.09 -4.83 -4.11
C VAL A 164 9.74 -4.83 -3.42
N VAL A 165 9.67 -5.44 -2.23
CA VAL A 165 8.47 -5.52 -1.38
C VAL A 165 8.72 -4.76 -0.09
N GLY A 166 7.69 -4.16 0.50
CA GLY A 166 7.82 -3.38 1.74
C GLY A 166 8.12 -1.90 1.49
N PHE A 167 8.72 -1.24 2.46
CA PHE A 167 8.92 0.21 2.41
C PHE A 167 10.11 0.55 1.53
N PRO A 168 9.89 1.22 0.39
CA PRO A 168 10.91 1.26 -0.62
C PRO A 168 11.77 2.51 -0.37
N PHE A 169 12.89 2.34 0.33
CA PHE A 169 13.87 3.41 0.53
C PHE A 169 14.30 3.99 -0.82
N GLU A 170 14.38 5.32 -0.93
CA GLU A 170 14.74 6.04 -2.16
C GLU A 170 15.90 5.40 -2.93
N LYS A 171 16.98 5.04 -2.23
CA LYS A 171 18.16 4.38 -2.83
C LYS A 171 17.86 2.99 -3.39
N VAL A 172 17.02 2.22 -2.72
CA VAL A 172 16.60 0.87 -3.17
C VAL A 172 15.69 0.99 -4.39
N ARG A 173 14.76 1.96 -4.39
CA ARG A 173 13.90 2.23 -5.55
C ARG A 173 14.68 2.67 -6.77
N ALA A 174 15.59 3.63 -6.59
CA ALA A 174 16.43 4.12 -7.67
C ALA A 174 17.24 2.99 -8.30
N ALA A 175 17.72 2.04 -7.49
CA ALA A 175 18.52 0.93 -7.97
C ALA A 175 17.71 -0.21 -8.62
N PHE A 176 16.49 -0.51 -8.14
CA PHE A 176 15.82 -1.77 -8.45
C PHE A 176 14.32 -1.69 -8.83
N ASP A 177 13.67 -0.52 -8.80
CA ASP A 177 12.27 -0.34 -9.19
C ASP A 177 12.18 0.31 -10.59
N PRO A 178 11.81 -0.44 -11.66
CA PRO A 178 11.76 0.08 -13.03
C PRO A 178 10.79 1.25 -13.23
N ALA A 179 9.67 1.26 -12.50
CA ALA A 179 8.67 2.33 -12.59
C ALA A 179 9.17 3.61 -11.93
N TYR A 180 9.86 3.48 -10.79
CA TYR A 180 10.51 4.61 -10.14
C TYR A 180 11.67 5.17 -10.96
N GLN A 181 12.49 4.31 -11.57
CA GLN A 181 13.52 4.76 -12.51
C GLN A 181 12.93 5.49 -13.72
N ALA A 182 11.76 5.07 -14.22
CA ALA A 182 11.06 5.78 -15.29
C ALA A 182 10.59 7.17 -14.83
N LYS A 183 10.09 7.30 -13.60
CA LYS A 183 9.74 8.59 -12.99
C LYS A 183 10.95 9.51 -12.87
N LEU A 184 12.09 9.03 -12.34
CA LEU A 184 13.33 9.80 -12.24
C LEU A 184 13.76 10.35 -13.60
N ARG A 185 13.75 9.51 -14.64
CA ARG A 185 14.07 9.92 -16.02
C ARG A 185 13.13 11.00 -16.55
N GLN A 186 11.84 10.96 -16.19
CA GLN A 186 10.86 11.97 -16.60
C GLN A 186 11.08 13.30 -15.85
N GLU A 187 11.43 13.25 -14.57
CA GLU A 187 11.74 14.43 -13.76
C GLU A 187 13.03 15.10 -14.20
N GLU A 188 14.08 14.33 -14.50
CA GLU A 188 15.34 14.83 -15.08
C GLU A 188 15.09 15.56 -16.41
N LYS A 189 14.29 14.97 -17.31
CA LYS A 189 13.89 15.62 -18.57
C LYS A 189 13.11 16.92 -18.33
N ARG A 190 12.23 16.94 -17.33
CA ARG A 190 11.43 18.12 -16.97
C ARG A 190 12.28 19.24 -16.36
N GLN A 191 13.35 18.89 -15.65
CA GLN A 191 14.32 19.84 -15.09
C GLN A 191 15.29 20.36 -16.16
N GLN A 192 15.74 19.50 -17.08
CA GLN A 192 16.58 19.89 -18.22
C GLN A 192 15.82 20.83 -19.18
N GLY A 193 14.53 20.59 -19.42
CA GLY A 193 13.68 21.47 -20.24
C GLY A 193 13.34 22.83 -19.58
N LYS A 194 13.61 23.01 -18.29
CA LYS A 194 13.42 24.28 -17.56
C LYS A 194 14.68 25.17 -17.52
N ARG A 195 15.84 24.68 -17.98
CA ARG A 195 17.02 25.54 -18.22
C ARG A 195 16.83 26.26 -19.55
N LEU A 196 16.29 27.49 -19.51
CA LEU A 196 16.32 28.42 -20.64
C LEU A 196 17.79 28.64 -21.08
N PRO A 197 18.08 28.80 -22.39
CA PRO A 197 19.41 29.20 -22.82
C PRO A 197 19.72 30.59 -22.26
N ALA A 198 20.93 30.74 -21.71
CA ALA A 198 21.45 32.04 -21.32
C ALA A 198 21.38 32.98 -22.53
N ALA A 199 20.80 34.17 -22.34
CA ALA A 199 20.78 35.21 -23.35
C ALA A 199 22.22 35.55 -23.75
N GLU A 200 22.61 35.18 -24.97
CA GLU A 200 23.86 35.62 -25.56
C GLU A 200 23.74 37.11 -25.89
N GLY A 201 24.71 37.86 -25.37
CA GLY A 201 24.76 39.31 -25.39
C GLY A 201 24.95 39.86 -26.80
N SER A 202 24.27 40.98 -27.01
CA SER A 202 24.47 41.95 -28.09
C SER A 202 25.94 42.36 -28.25
N SER A 203 26.44 42.33 -29.48
CA SER A 203 27.48 43.22 -30.00
C SER A 203 27.30 43.36 -31.52
#